data_AF-A0A6C2CPZ3-F1
#
_entry.id   AF-A0A6C2CPZ3-F1
#
_cell.length_a   1.000
_cell.length_b   1.000
_cell.length_c   1.000
_cell.angle_alpha   90.00
_cell.angle_beta   90.00
_cell.angle_gamma   90.00
#
_symmetry.space_group_name_H-M   'P 1'
#
loop_
_entity.id
_entity.type
_entity.pdbx_description
1 polymer ?
#
loop_
_entity_poly.entity_id
_entity_poly.type
_entity_poly.pdbx_seq_one_letter_code
_entity_poly.pdbx_strand_id
1 'polypeptide(L)'
;MDHDILTSDTPARLFFRWKNVLRFRIGIADCSGLAQLPNAEDFPDEFPVDEFGIGHLLGEVLGLAALKLFRVSGTSFPGEWSFDPVGQWLHALACVDRMTDTGRLSVVYRVIDLGLSAPNRLHVLNARLDALSNDDLHRMAMEAVQGERMKPDVFEGLME
;
A
#
# COMPACT_ATOMS: atom_id res chain seq x y z
N MET A 1 33.14 20.51 -0.26
CA MET A 1 32.60 19.50 0.66
C MET A 1 31.93 20.28 1.77
N ASP A 2 30.67 20.66 1.56
CA ASP A 2 29.81 21.25 2.57
C ASP A 2 28.52 20.44 2.50
N HIS A 3 28.48 19.34 3.26
CA HIS A 3 27.22 18.67 3.53
C HIS A 3 26.54 19.46 4.63
N ASP A 4 25.47 20.15 4.27
CA ASP A 4 24.57 20.84 5.18
C ASP A 4 24.12 19.90 6.31
N ILE A 5 24.68 20.11 7.50
CA ILE A 5 24.25 19.50 8.78
C ILE A 5 22.97 20.20 9.29
N LEU A 6 22.43 21.17 8.54
CA LEU A 6 21.25 21.95 8.87
C LEU A 6 20.00 21.38 8.19
N THR A 7 19.57 20.16 8.59
CA THR A 7 18.16 19.71 8.71
C THR A 7 18.03 18.19 8.69
N SER A 8 18.70 17.43 9.57
CA SER A 8 18.14 16.10 9.88
C SER A 8 16.89 16.35 10.73
N ASP A 9 15.71 16.02 10.22
CA ASP A 9 14.49 16.15 11.01
C ASP A 9 14.61 15.25 12.24
N THR A 10 14.21 15.74 13.42
CA THR A 10 14.18 14.88 14.61
C THR A 10 13.18 13.74 14.38
N PRO A 11 13.37 12.56 14.99
CA PRO A 11 12.43 11.45 14.86
C PRO A 11 10.96 11.85 15.09
N ALA A 12 10.71 12.72 16.07
CA ALA A 12 9.38 13.26 16.36
C ALA A 12 8.81 14.12 15.20
N ARG A 13 9.66 14.90 14.53
CA ARG A 13 9.26 15.72 13.38
C ARG A 13 9.03 14.87 12.14
N LEU A 14 9.89 13.88 11.87
CA LEU A 14 9.67 12.89 10.81
C LEU A 14 8.37 12.14 11.02
N PHE A 15 8.11 11.67 12.24
CA PHE A 15 6.87 10.99 12.60
C PHE A 15 5.64 11.85 12.32
N PHE A 16 5.69 13.14 12.71
CA PHE A 16 4.59 14.07 12.44
C PHE A 16 4.41 14.34 10.94
N ARG A 17 5.48 14.41 10.15
CA ARG A 17 5.39 14.54 8.69
C ARG A 17 4.74 13.30 8.07
N TRP A 18 5.22 12.11 8.40
CA TRP A 18 4.64 10.84 7.95
C TRP A 18 3.14 10.74 8.27
N LYS A 19 2.75 11.08 9.50
CA LYS A 19 1.33 11.15 9.90
C LYS A 19 0.49 12.08 9.03
N ASN A 20 1.08 13.18 8.53
CA ASN A 20 0.34 14.14 7.72
C ASN A 20 0.25 13.76 6.24
N VAL A 21 1.24 13.05 5.70
CA VAL A 21 1.29 12.72 4.27
C VAL A 21 0.57 11.41 3.97
N LEU A 22 0.50 10.48 4.94
CA LEU A 22 -0.18 9.19 4.82
C LEU A 22 -1.70 9.33 4.95
N ARG A 23 -2.34 10.07 4.04
CA ARG A 23 -3.80 10.30 4.03
C ARG A 23 -4.49 9.47 2.96
N PHE A 24 -5.29 8.50 3.39
CA PHE A 24 -6.14 7.68 2.52
C PHE A 24 -7.53 8.31 2.40
N ARG A 25 -8.04 8.42 1.18
CA ARG A 25 -9.32 9.07 0.85
C ARG A 25 -10.22 8.15 0.02
N ILE A 26 -10.09 6.85 0.23
CA ILE A 26 -10.79 5.85 -0.57
C ILE A 26 -12.30 5.98 -0.36
N GLY A 27 -13.05 6.12 -1.45
CA GLY A 27 -14.52 6.24 -1.44
C GLY A 27 -15.06 7.64 -1.14
N ILE A 28 -14.23 8.68 -1.07
CA ILE A 28 -14.68 10.07 -0.87
C ILE A 28 -15.18 10.66 -2.19
N ALA A 29 -16.37 11.27 -2.18
CA ALA A 29 -17.12 11.71 -3.37
C ALA A 29 -16.36 12.67 -4.31
N ASP A 30 -15.45 13.49 -3.77
CA ASP A 30 -14.70 14.51 -4.52
C ASP A 30 -13.26 14.09 -4.88
N CYS A 31 -12.93 12.81 -4.68
CA CYS A 31 -11.58 12.29 -4.90
C CYS A 31 -11.65 11.04 -5.78
N SER A 32 -11.01 11.07 -6.96
CA SER A 32 -11.08 9.98 -7.94
C SER A 32 -9.71 9.42 -8.30
N GLY A 33 -9.68 8.14 -8.68
CA GLY A 33 -8.47 7.45 -9.10
C GLY A 33 -7.36 7.52 -8.05
N LEU A 34 -6.11 7.64 -8.50
CA LEU A 34 -4.92 7.62 -7.65
C LEU A 34 -4.88 8.74 -6.61
N ALA A 35 -5.62 9.83 -6.78
CA ALA A 35 -5.69 10.92 -5.80
C ALA A 35 -6.29 10.48 -4.45
N GLN A 36 -6.97 9.32 -4.43
CA GLN A 36 -7.49 8.71 -3.20
C GLN A 36 -6.40 8.04 -2.34
N LEU A 37 -5.18 7.89 -2.87
CA LEU A 37 -4.01 7.36 -2.16
C LEU A 37 -3.08 8.50 -1.70
N PRO A 38 -2.23 8.27 -0.69
CA PRO A 38 -1.15 9.19 -0.33
C PRO A 38 -0.26 9.50 -1.53
N ASN A 39 0.10 10.77 -1.72
CA ASN A 39 1.00 11.18 -2.79
C ASN A 39 2.45 10.90 -2.37
N ALA A 40 3.16 10.11 -3.17
CA ALA A 40 4.53 9.73 -2.88
C ALA A 40 5.51 10.91 -2.98
N GLU A 41 5.21 11.94 -3.79
CA GLU A 41 6.04 13.14 -3.89
C GLU A 41 6.07 13.95 -2.58
N ASP A 42 5.09 13.76 -1.70
CA ASP A 42 5.01 14.43 -0.40
C ASP A 42 5.76 13.65 0.70
N PHE A 43 6.24 12.44 0.42
CA PHE A 43 6.87 11.58 1.42
C PHE A 43 8.22 12.13 1.88
N PRO A 44 8.53 12.08 3.19
CA PRO A 44 9.88 12.33 3.68
C PRO A 44 10.88 11.33 3.09
N ASP A 45 12.11 11.79 2.87
CA ASP A 45 13.22 10.94 2.39
C ASP A 45 13.76 9.99 3.48
N GLU A 46 13.35 10.18 4.74
CA GLU A 46 13.85 9.46 5.90
C GLU A 46 12.70 8.91 6.75
N PHE A 47 12.96 7.78 7.42
CA PHE A 47 12.05 7.19 8.39
C PHE A 47 12.40 7.65 9.82
N PRO A 48 11.42 7.73 10.73
CA PRO A 48 11.66 8.12 12.13
C PRO A 48 12.53 7.15 12.92
N VAL A 49 12.62 5.90 12.46
CA VAL A 49 13.42 4.83 13.07
C VAL A 49 14.37 4.25 12.03
N ASP A 50 15.56 3.86 12.48
CA ASP A 50 16.60 3.24 11.64
C ASP A 50 16.47 1.72 11.70
N GLU A 51 15.40 1.21 11.08
CA GLU A 51 15.14 -0.23 10.96
C GLU A 51 15.13 -0.67 9.50
N PHE A 52 15.73 -1.83 9.25
CA PHE A 52 15.74 -2.41 7.92
C PHE A 52 14.34 -2.92 7.54
N GLY A 53 13.88 -2.57 6.33
CA GLY A 53 12.62 -3.08 5.78
C GLY A 53 11.40 -2.20 6.02
N ILE A 54 11.52 -1.03 6.66
CA ILE A 54 10.40 -0.08 6.84
C ILE A 54 9.75 0.28 5.50
N GLY A 55 10.56 0.61 4.48
CA GLY A 55 10.05 0.93 3.15
C GLY A 55 9.29 -0.23 2.52
N HIS A 56 9.67 -1.47 2.81
CA HIS A 56 8.94 -2.65 2.38
C HIS A 56 7.58 -2.76 3.11
N LEU A 57 7.55 -2.64 4.44
CA LEU A 57 6.32 -2.68 5.22
C LEU A 57 5.35 -1.58 4.76
N LEU A 58 5.82 -0.34 4.62
CA LEU A 58 5.00 0.77 4.15
C LEU A 58 4.52 0.52 2.72
N GLY A 59 5.40 -0.02 1.87
CA GLY A 59 5.06 -0.44 0.51
C GLY A 59 3.92 -1.46 0.49
N GLU A 60 3.89 -2.41 1.41
CA GLU A 60 2.79 -3.37 1.52
C GLU A 60 1.46 -2.67 1.85
N VAL A 61 1.43 -1.73 2.81
CA VAL A 61 0.19 -0.97 3.10
C VAL A 61 -0.29 -0.19 1.88
N LEU A 62 0.63 0.47 1.17
CA LEU A 62 0.30 1.23 -0.02
C LEU A 62 -0.22 0.30 -1.14
N GLY A 63 0.36 -0.90 -1.26
CA GLY A 63 -0.12 -1.96 -2.14
C GLY A 63 -1.53 -2.42 -1.78
N LEU A 64 -1.82 -2.61 -0.48
CA LEU A 64 -3.15 -2.97 0.02
C LEU A 64 -4.18 -1.87 -0.23
N ALA A 65 -3.83 -0.61 0.01
CA ALA A 65 -4.69 0.53 -0.25
C ALA A 65 -5.00 0.69 -1.75
N ALA A 66 -3.98 0.50 -2.60
CA ALA A 66 -4.17 0.51 -4.04
C ALA A 66 -5.02 -0.67 -4.51
N LEU A 67 -4.78 -1.89 -4.00
CA LEU A 67 -5.64 -3.03 -4.25
C LEU A 67 -7.07 -2.75 -3.76
N LYS A 68 -7.21 -2.03 -2.65
CA LYS A 68 -8.52 -1.62 -2.14
C LYS A 68 -9.22 -0.66 -3.11
N LEU A 69 -8.49 0.27 -3.71
CA LEU A 69 -9.03 1.26 -4.63
C LEU A 69 -9.38 0.67 -5.99
N PHE A 70 -8.54 -0.22 -6.53
CA PHE A 70 -8.61 -0.69 -7.92
C PHE A 70 -9.22 -2.09 -8.08
N ARG A 71 -9.53 -2.82 -7.00
CA ARG A 71 -10.25 -4.10 -7.16
C ARG A 71 -11.55 -3.83 -7.91
N VAL A 72 -11.77 -4.55 -9.01
CA VAL A 72 -13.08 -4.57 -9.67
C VAL A 72 -14.03 -5.23 -8.68
N SER A 73 -14.94 -4.44 -8.11
CA SER A 73 -16.03 -4.95 -7.27
C SER A 73 -16.81 -5.99 -8.05
N GLY A 74 -16.58 -7.26 -7.72
CA GLY A 74 -17.35 -8.41 -8.17
C GLY A 74 -17.55 -8.50 -9.68
N THR A 75 -16.63 -9.12 -10.40
CA THR A 75 -17.00 -10.00 -11.53
C THR A 75 -15.79 -10.85 -11.87
N SER A 76 -16.07 -12.12 -12.13
CA SER A 76 -15.21 -13.19 -12.63
C SER A 76 -13.83 -12.75 -13.13
N PHE A 77 -12.77 -13.40 -12.62
CA PHE A 77 -11.48 -13.42 -13.31
C PHE A 77 -11.76 -13.80 -14.78
N PRO A 78 -11.47 -12.93 -15.77
CA PRO A 78 -11.84 -13.22 -17.14
C PRO A 78 -11.01 -14.43 -17.58
N GLY A 79 -11.70 -15.45 -18.10
CA GLY A 79 -11.08 -16.66 -18.66
C GLY A 79 -10.16 -16.37 -19.85
N GLU A 80 -10.16 -15.13 -20.35
CA GLU A 80 -9.21 -14.59 -21.30
C GLU A 80 -8.51 -13.41 -20.65
N TRP A 81 -7.18 -13.40 -20.71
CA TRP A 81 -6.28 -12.47 -20.03
C TRP A 81 -6.41 -11.02 -20.54
N SER A 82 -7.54 -10.35 -20.34
CA SER A 82 -7.61 -8.91 -20.52
C SER A 82 -6.97 -8.24 -19.29
N PHE A 83 -5.66 -8.05 -19.35
CA PHE A 83 -4.87 -7.23 -18.42
C PHE A 83 -5.28 -5.75 -18.41
N ASP A 84 -6.43 -5.35 -18.97
CA ASP A 84 -6.66 -3.95 -19.31
C ASP A 84 -6.85 -3.05 -18.05
N PRO A 85 -7.55 -3.47 -16.97
CA PRO A 85 -7.59 -2.69 -15.72
C PRO A 85 -6.48 -3.09 -14.73
N VAL A 86 -6.19 -4.39 -14.60
CA VAL A 86 -5.19 -4.93 -13.66
C VAL A 86 -3.77 -4.60 -14.14
N GLY A 87 -3.48 -4.65 -15.43
CA GLY A 87 -2.19 -4.28 -16.01
C GLY A 87 -1.93 -2.77 -15.97
N GLN A 88 -2.95 -1.94 -16.18
CA GLN A 88 -2.85 -0.49 -15.94
C GLN A 88 -2.61 -0.20 -14.45
N TRP A 89 -3.23 -0.96 -13.55
CA TRP A 89 -2.99 -0.91 -12.10
C TRP A 89 -1.56 -1.32 -11.71
N LEU A 90 -1.05 -2.43 -12.24
CA LEU A 90 0.33 -2.89 -12.05
C LEU A 90 1.35 -1.88 -12.56
N HIS A 91 1.09 -1.27 -13.72
CA HIS A 91 1.93 -0.24 -14.30
C HIS A 91 1.91 1.04 -13.45
N ALA A 92 0.75 1.48 -12.98
CA ALA A 92 0.66 2.64 -12.08
C ALA A 92 1.39 2.38 -10.76
N LEU A 93 1.32 1.17 -10.19
CA LEU A 93 2.01 0.84 -8.95
C LEU A 93 3.54 0.74 -9.09
N ALA A 94 4.02 0.29 -10.24
CA ALA A 94 5.46 0.15 -10.51
C ALA A 94 6.16 1.47 -10.84
N CYS A 95 5.43 2.56 -11.10
CA CYS A 95 5.99 3.83 -11.57
C CYS A 95 6.11 4.94 -10.50
N VAL A 96 5.70 4.70 -9.25
CA VAL A 96 5.37 5.81 -8.33
C VAL A 96 6.45 6.15 -7.29
N ASP A 97 7.28 5.22 -6.77
CA ASP A 97 8.38 5.61 -5.85
C ASP A 97 9.34 4.47 -5.45
N ARG A 98 10.66 4.69 -5.67
CA ARG A 98 11.73 3.70 -5.43
C ARG A 98 11.83 3.18 -3.99
N MET A 99 11.43 3.97 -2.97
CA MET A 99 11.59 3.53 -1.57
C MET A 99 10.58 2.45 -1.15
N THR A 100 9.41 2.42 -1.78
CA THR A 100 8.28 1.56 -1.38
C THR A 100 7.87 0.56 -2.45
N ASP A 101 8.46 0.62 -3.64
CA ASP A 101 8.15 -0.22 -4.80
C ASP A 101 8.23 -1.73 -4.50
N THR A 102 9.25 -2.19 -3.77
CA THR A 102 9.40 -3.63 -3.48
C THR A 102 8.27 -4.19 -2.61
N GLY A 103 7.78 -3.41 -1.64
CA GLY A 103 6.62 -3.80 -0.80
C GLY A 103 5.30 -3.74 -1.57
N ARG A 104 5.13 -2.74 -2.45
CA ARG A 104 3.92 -2.67 -3.30
C ARG A 104 3.84 -3.88 -4.23
N LEU A 105 4.97 -4.25 -4.83
CA LEU A 105 5.06 -5.41 -5.71
C LEU A 105 4.86 -6.74 -4.97
N SER A 106 5.25 -6.88 -3.69
CA SER A 106 4.99 -8.11 -2.93
C SER A 106 3.50 -8.39 -2.78
N VAL A 107 2.69 -7.36 -2.54
CA VAL A 107 1.21 -7.48 -2.46
C VAL A 107 0.64 -7.94 -3.79
N VAL A 108 1.11 -7.38 -4.91
CA VAL A 108 0.75 -7.82 -6.25
C VAL A 108 1.02 -9.30 -6.45
N TYR A 109 2.24 -9.75 -6.13
CA TYR A 109 2.62 -11.15 -6.30
C TYR A 109 1.73 -12.08 -5.47
N ARG A 110 1.40 -11.70 -4.23
CA ARG A 110 0.47 -12.47 -3.37
C ARG A 110 -0.93 -12.59 -3.96
N VAL A 111 -1.44 -11.53 -4.62
CA VAL A 111 -2.75 -11.58 -5.29
C VAL A 111 -2.72 -12.49 -6.51
N ILE A 112 -1.66 -12.41 -7.33
CA ILE A 112 -1.50 -13.27 -8.50
C ILE A 112 -1.39 -14.73 -8.06
N ASP A 113 -0.55 -15.01 -7.05
CA ASP A 113 -0.37 -16.35 -6.51
C ASP A 113 -1.67 -16.92 -5.94
N LEU A 114 -2.42 -16.11 -5.17
CA LEU A 114 -3.75 -16.49 -4.67
C LEU A 114 -4.73 -16.77 -5.82
N GLY A 115 -4.73 -15.96 -6.87
CA GLY A 115 -5.60 -16.14 -8.04
C GLY A 115 -5.28 -17.41 -8.84
N LEU A 116 -4.02 -17.83 -8.87
CA LEU A 116 -3.58 -19.05 -9.55
C LEU A 116 -3.79 -20.31 -8.69
N SER A 117 -3.53 -20.23 -7.40
CA SER A 117 -3.54 -21.40 -6.49
C SER A 117 -4.91 -21.67 -5.84
N ALA A 118 -5.64 -20.61 -5.46
CA ALA A 118 -6.92 -20.70 -4.77
C ALA A 118 -7.87 -19.58 -5.22
N PRO A 119 -8.31 -19.55 -6.50
CA PRO A 119 -9.15 -18.49 -7.05
C PRO A 119 -10.48 -18.33 -6.29
N ASN A 120 -11.00 -19.42 -5.74
CA ASN A 120 -12.20 -19.41 -4.90
C ASN A 120 -12.01 -18.64 -3.58
N ARG A 121 -10.80 -18.27 -3.16
CA ARG A 121 -10.53 -17.47 -1.96
C ARG A 121 -10.38 -15.97 -2.23
N LEU A 122 -10.36 -15.55 -3.50
CA LEU A 122 -10.28 -14.12 -3.87
C LEU A 122 -11.45 -13.30 -3.31
N HIS A 123 -12.65 -13.88 -3.18
CA HIS A 123 -13.79 -13.19 -2.58
C HIS A 123 -13.57 -12.91 -1.09
N VAL A 124 -12.85 -13.78 -0.37
CA VAL A 124 -12.49 -13.57 1.04
C VAL A 124 -11.49 -12.43 1.16
N LEU A 125 -10.48 -12.39 0.27
CA LEU A 125 -9.55 -11.27 0.19
C LEU A 125 -10.29 -9.95 -0.04
N ASN A 126 -11.20 -9.92 -1.02
CA ASN A 126 -12.01 -8.74 -1.31
C ASN A 126 -12.82 -8.30 -0.08
N ALA A 127 -13.51 -9.22 0.61
CA ALA A 127 -14.27 -8.91 1.82
C ALA A 127 -13.38 -8.34 2.95
N ARG A 128 -12.16 -8.86 3.11
CA ARG A 128 -11.19 -8.31 4.09
C ARG A 128 -10.71 -6.92 3.71
N LEU A 129 -10.43 -6.69 2.42
CA LEU A 129 -10.10 -5.35 1.91
C LEU A 129 -11.26 -4.38 2.06
N ASP A 130 -12.50 -4.82 1.83
CA ASP A 130 -13.73 -4.04 2.05
C ASP A 130 -13.85 -3.58 3.50
N ALA A 131 -13.54 -4.48 4.45
CA ALA A 131 -13.62 -4.21 5.88
C ALA A 131 -12.58 -3.18 6.39
N LEU A 132 -11.46 -2.99 5.67
CA LEU A 132 -10.46 -1.97 6.05
C LEU A 132 -11.00 -0.56 5.83
N SER A 133 -11.07 0.24 6.89
CA SER A 133 -11.37 1.67 6.79
C SER A 133 -10.15 2.48 6.35
N ASN A 134 -10.34 3.77 5.98
CA ASN A 134 -9.21 4.68 5.75
C ASN A 134 -8.38 4.88 7.03
N ASP A 135 -9.02 4.82 8.21
CA ASP A 135 -8.33 4.91 9.51
C ASP A 135 -7.49 3.65 9.79
N ASP A 136 -7.96 2.47 9.40
CA ASP A 136 -7.17 1.24 9.49
C ASP A 136 -5.93 1.30 8.60
N LEU A 137 -6.08 1.75 7.35
CA LEU A 137 -4.96 1.94 6.43
C LEU A 137 -3.97 2.98 6.97
N HIS A 138 -4.47 4.08 7.54
CA HIS A 138 -3.63 5.09 8.17
C HIS A 138 -2.86 4.51 9.36
N ARG A 139 -3.53 3.79 10.25
CA ARG A 139 -2.91 3.12 11.40
C ARG A 139 -1.84 2.12 10.95
N MET A 140 -2.15 1.24 10.00
CA MET A 140 -1.20 0.26 9.45
C MET A 140 0.02 0.95 8.83
N ALA A 141 -0.18 2.05 8.09
CA ALA A 141 0.93 2.80 7.50
C ALA A 141 1.81 3.46 8.58
N MET A 142 1.21 3.96 9.67
CA MET A 142 1.97 4.51 10.80
C MET A 142 2.73 3.42 11.57
N GLU A 143 2.12 2.25 11.81
CA GLU A 143 2.80 1.06 12.36
C GLU A 143 4.01 0.69 11.49
N ALA A 144 3.83 0.64 10.17
CA ALA A 144 4.91 0.34 9.23
C ALA A 144 6.06 1.36 9.29
N VAL A 145 5.76 2.67 9.32
CA VAL A 145 6.76 3.75 9.47
C VAL A 145 7.56 3.63 10.77
N GLN A 146 6.99 2.99 11.80
CA GLN A 146 7.65 2.71 13.08
C GLN A 146 8.38 1.36 13.12
N GLY A 147 8.45 0.61 12.01
CA GLY A 147 9.06 -0.71 11.95
C GLY A 147 8.18 -1.84 12.50
N GLU A 148 6.93 -1.55 12.84
CA GLU A 148 6.03 -2.53 13.45
C GLU A 148 5.33 -3.40 12.41
N ARG A 149 5.04 -4.64 12.80
CA ARG A 149 4.27 -5.56 11.97
C ARG A 149 2.80 -5.13 11.92
N MET A 150 2.35 -4.78 10.72
CA MET A 150 1.01 -4.28 10.44
C MET A 150 -0.06 -5.34 10.74
N LYS A 151 -1.15 -4.92 11.39
CA LYS A 151 -2.33 -5.78 11.61
C LYS A 151 -3.63 -5.11 11.16
N PRO A 152 -4.59 -5.86 10.60
CA PRO A 152 -4.57 -7.31 10.34
C PRO A 152 -3.79 -7.68 9.06
N ASP A 153 -3.28 -8.92 8.96
CA ASP A 153 -2.76 -9.47 7.70
C ASP A 153 -3.93 -9.98 6.84
N VAL A 154 -4.30 -9.23 5.81
CA VAL A 154 -5.46 -9.56 4.98
C VAL A 154 -5.32 -10.85 4.18
N PHE A 155 -4.11 -11.40 4.04
CA PHE A 155 -3.89 -12.68 3.35
C PHE A 155 -3.73 -13.87 4.31
N GLU A 156 -3.79 -13.66 5.62
CA GLU A 156 -3.61 -14.72 6.62
C GLU A 156 -4.58 -15.89 6.36
N GLY A 157 -4.03 -17.11 6.25
CA GLY A 157 -4.79 -18.33 5.97
C GLY A 157 -5.40 -18.42 4.56
N LEU A 158 -5.09 -17.49 3.62
CA LEU A 158 -5.60 -17.57 2.24
C LEU A 158 -4.78 -18.47 1.34
N MET A 159 -3.51 -18.72 1.67
CA MET A 159 -2.61 -19.59 0.89
C MET A 159 -2.24 -20.90 1.61
N GLU A 160 -2.91 -21.21 2.73
CA GLU A 160 -2.78 -22.47 3.48
C GLU A 160 -3.77 -23.55 3.01
#